data_AF-A0A7X6TI53-F1
#
_entry.id   AF-A0A7X6TI53-F1
#
_cell.length_a   1.000
_cell.length_b   1.000
_cell.length_c   1.000
_cell.angle_alpha   90.00
_cell.angle_beta   90.00
_cell.angle_gamma   90.00
#
_symmetry.space_group_name_H-M   'P 1'
#
loop_
_entity.id
_entity.type
_entity.pdbx_description
1 polymer ?
#
loop_
_entity_poly.entity_id
_entity_poly.type
_entity_poly.pdbx_seq_one_letter_code
_entity_poly.pdbx_strand_id
1 'polypeptide(L)'
;ALAFFHQVDKGKLKYTEKHRQMMVRMIQHSDNEATNWFMRQVGGPARCQALLKQAYGPLVRRVNICEYIPPGGKTYRNSAQPTDYIAYLKALWQHQLPHSEEMLRVMALPGRDRIYWGTQLRKGTRVYNKTGTTAHLCGDMGIIVPPGKRQAPYIIVGIVQRPSKPKDFKHWMVSGGNVIRDFSTLVYREMQDRYNFL
;
A
#
# COMPACT_ATOMS: atom_id res chain seq x y z
N ALA A 1 -1.85 5.83 -7.64
CA ALA A 1 -2.66 6.88 -6.98
C ALA A 1 -1.95 8.24 -6.97
N LEU A 2 -0.83 8.39 -6.24
CA LEU A 2 -0.12 9.69 -6.11
C LEU A 2 0.17 10.41 -7.43
N ALA A 3 0.72 9.72 -8.44
CA ALA A 3 1.00 10.33 -9.74
C ALA A 3 -0.26 10.86 -10.44
N PHE A 4 -1.38 10.14 -10.32
CA PHE A 4 -2.66 10.55 -10.89
C PHE A 4 -3.21 11.78 -10.15
N PHE A 5 -3.25 11.76 -8.83
CA PHE A 5 -3.75 12.89 -8.05
C PHE A 5 -2.86 14.13 -8.18
N HIS A 6 -1.55 13.97 -8.35
CA HIS A 6 -0.69 15.09 -8.72
C HIS A 6 -1.13 15.77 -10.03
N GLN A 7 -1.54 15.00 -11.04
CA GLN A 7 -2.06 15.57 -12.28
C GLN A 7 -3.46 16.18 -12.12
N VAL A 8 -4.28 15.66 -11.20
CA VAL A 8 -5.57 16.26 -10.84
C VAL A 8 -5.38 17.63 -10.20
N ASP A 9 -4.50 17.75 -9.21
CA ASP A 9 -4.18 19.04 -8.56
C ASP A 9 -3.60 20.06 -9.55
N LYS A 10 -2.87 19.60 -10.58
CA LYS A 10 -2.37 20.45 -11.66
C LYS A 10 -3.43 20.81 -12.71
N GLY A 11 -4.68 20.38 -12.54
CA GLY A 11 -5.78 20.63 -13.47
C GLY A 11 -5.69 19.87 -14.79
N LYS A 12 -4.78 18.88 -14.90
CA LYS A 12 -4.52 18.13 -16.13
C LYS A 12 -5.39 16.89 -16.27
N LEU A 13 -5.85 16.34 -15.16
CA LEU A 13 -6.80 15.23 -15.09
C LEU A 13 -7.97 15.60 -14.19
N LYS A 14 -9.09 14.90 -14.34
CA LYS A 14 -10.26 15.05 -13.48
C LYS A 14 -10.44 13.81 -12.62
N TYR A 15 -10.84 13.99 -11.37
CA TYR A 15 -11.25 12.89 -10.52
C TYR A 15 -12.78 12.74 -10.55
N THR A 16 -13.26 11.75 -11.30
CA THR A 16 -14.71 11.50 -11.49
C THR A 16 -15.15 10.22 -10.77
N GLU A 17 -16.45 9.93 -10.76
CA GLU A 17 -16.97 8.70 -10.14
C GLU A 17 -16.35 7.43 -10.74
N LYS A 18 -16.13 7.39 -12.06
CA LYS A 18 -15.39 6.28 -12.70
C LYS A 18 -13.99 6.13 -12.12
N HIS A 19 -13.28 7.23 -11.88
CA HIS A 19 -11.95 7.19 -11.26
C HIS A 19 -12.04 6.69 -9.82
N ARG A 20 -13.06 7.07 -9.07
CA ARG A 20 -13.30 6.59 -7.70
C ARG A 20 -13.49 5.08 -7.66
N GLN A 21 -14.33 4.53 -8.53
CA GLN A 21 -14.54 3.08 -8.65
C GLN A 21 -13.25 2.34 -9.05
N MET A 22 -12.50 2.88 -10.01
CA MET A 22 -11.22 2.31 -10.42
C MET A 22 -10.17 2.38 -9.30
N MET A 23 -10.18 3.44 -8.49
CA MET A 23 -9.28 3.60 -7.35
C MET A 23 -9.54 2.51 -6.30
N VAL A 24 -10.82 2.23 -6.02
CA VAL A 24 -11.25 1.13 -5.14
C VAL A 24 -10.77 -0.21 -5.72
N ARG A 25 -11.01 -0.49 -7.01
CA ARG A 25 -10.51 -1.72 -7.66
C ARG A 25 -9.00 -1.89 -7.54
N MET A 26 -8.24 -0.84 -7.85
CA MET A 26 -6.77 -0.85 -7.79
C MET A 26 -6.25 -1.10 -6.37
N ILE A 27 -6.78 -0.40 -5.37
CA ILE A 27 -6.23 -0.43 -4.01
C ILE A 27 -6.82 -1.59 -3.20
N GLN A 28 -8.15 -1.71 -3.14
CA GLN A 28 -8.83 -2.70 -2.31
C GLN A 28 -8.85 -4.09 -2.92
N HIS A 29 -9.10 -4.20 -4.23
CA HIS A 29 -9.18 -5.49 -4.91
C HIS A 29 -7.87 -5.89 -5.60
N SER A 30 -6.84 -5.04 -5.48
CA SER A 30 -5.52 -5.26 -6.10
C SER A 30 -5.61 -5.54 -7.60
N ASP A 31 -6.57 -4.89 -8.27
CA ASP A 31 -6.89 -5.13 -9.67
C ASP A 31 -5.80 -4.57 -10.61
N ASN A 32 -5.17 -5.47 -11.37
CA ASN A 32 -4.08 -5.13 -12.27
C ASN A 32 -4.55 -4.28 -13.46
N GLU A 33 -5.75 -4.52 -13.99
CA GLU A 33 -6.31 -3.75 -15.09
C GLU A 33 -6.58 -2.31 -14.63
N ALA A 34 -7.15 -2.14 -13.43
CA ALA A 34 -7.37 -0.83 -12.84
C ALA A 34 -6.06 -0.08 -12.57
N THR A 35 -5.04 -0.79 -12.09
CA THR A 35 -3.71 -0.20 -11.90
C THR A 35 -3.10 0.27 -13.22
N ASN A 36 -3.13 -0.58 -14.25
CA ASN A 36 -2.65 -0.24 -15.58
C ASN A 36 -3.48 0.88 -16.22
N TRP A 37 -4.78 0.94 -15.95
CA TRP A 37 -5.66 2.00 -16.41
C TRP A 37 -5.20 3.35 -15.87
N PHE A 38 -4.93 3.47 -14.56
CA PHE A 38 -4.36 4.70 -13.99
C PHE A 38 -2.99 5.05 -14.56
N MET A 39 -2.12 4.06 -14.78
CA MET A 39 -0.82 4.31 -15.41
C MET A 39 -0.99 4.91 -16.81
N ARG A 40 -1.94 4.44 -17.62
CA ARG A 40 -2.23 5.02 -18.93
C ARG A 40 -2.71 6.47 -18.85
N GLN A 41 -3.57 6.80 -17.88
CA GLN A 41 -4.05 8.17 -17.67
C GLN A 41 -2.91 9.17 -17.43
N VAL A 42 -1.83 8.73 -16.77
CA VAL A 42 -0.66 9.57 -16.51
C VAL A 42 0.43 9.45 -17.59
N GLY A 43 0.15 8.81 -18.73
CA GLY A 43 1.09 8.68 -19.85
C GLY A 43 2.00 7.45 -19.82
N GLY A 44 1.64 6.42 -19.04
CA GLY A 44 2.35 5.13 -18.96
C GLY A 44 3.40 5.04 -17.84
N PRO A 45 4.08 3.88 -17.70
CA PRO A 45 5.02 3.60 -16.61
C PRO A 45 6.17 4.60 -16.51
N ALA A 46 6.83 4.90 -17.63
CA ALA A 46 7.96 5.83 -17.67
C ALA A 46 7.55 7.26 -17.26
N ARG A 47 6.39 7.72 -17.72
CA ARG A 47 5.87 9.04 -17.33
C ARG A 47 5.44 9.06 -15.86
N CYS A 48 4.82 7.98 -15.37
CA CYS A 48 4.48 7.81 -13.95
C CYS A 48 5.72 7.92 -13.06
N GLN A 49 6.78 7.17 -13.39
CA GLN A 49 8.08 7.23 -12.72
C GLN A 49 8.65 8.66 -12.73
N ALA A 50 8.73 9.28 -13.91
CA ALA A 50 9.28 10.62 -14.06
C ALA A 50 8.52 11.67 -13.21
N LEU A 51 7.19 11.63 -13.25
CA LEU A 51 6.34 12.51 -12.45
C LEU A 51 6.60 12.33 -10.95
N LEU A 52 6.67 11.09 -10.47
CA LEU A 52 6.93 10.81 -9.06
C LEU A 52 8.32 11.26 -8.63
N LYS A 53 9.35 10.98 -9.43
CA LYS A 53 10.73 11.39 -9.14
C LYS A 53 10.88 12.91 -9.12
N GLN A 54 10.26 13.61 -10.07
CA GLN A 54 10.34 15.05 -10.18
C GLN A 54 9.62 15.76 -9.03
N ALA A 55 8.39 15.33 -8.69
CA ALA A 55 7.56 16.02 -7.72
C ALA A 55 7.79 15.56 -6.27
N TYR A 56 8.25 14.31 -6.07
CA TYR A 56 8.30 13.66 -4.76
C TYR A 56 9.60 12.89 -4.53
N GLY A 57 10.70 13.26 -5.20
CA GLY A 57 11.99 12.57 -5.17
C GLY A 57 12.43 12.04 -3.80
N PRO A 58 12.37 12.85 -2.71
CA PRO A 58 12.72 12.39 -1.37
C PRO A 58 11.86 11.23 -0.84
N LEU A 59 10.61 11.12 -1.25
CA LEU A 59 9.66 10.09 -0.81
C LEU A 59 9.77 8.78 -1.60
N VAL A 60 10.23 8.86 -2.86
CA VAL A 60 10.20 7.73 -3.81
C VAL A 60 11.59 7.40 -4.34
N ARG A 61 12.64 7.65 -3.56
CA ARG A 61 14.04 7.64 -4.02
C ARG A 61 14.44 6.32 -4.69
N ARG A 62 14.05 5.17 -4.16
CA ARG A 62 14.36 3.84 -4.74
C ARG A 62 13.15 3.14 -5.35
N VAL A 63 12.05 3.86 -5.60
CA VAL A 63 10.93 3.36 -6.39
C VAL A 63 11.31 3.30 -7.86
N ASN A 64 11.01 2.19 -8.51
CA ASN A 64 11.15 2.00 -9.95
C ASN A 64 9.85 1.49 -10.54
N ILE A 65 9.27 2.27 -11.46
CA ILE A 65 8.09 1.89 -12.24
C ILE A 65 8.54 1.81 -13.70
N CYS A 66 8.85 0.60 -14.15
CA CYS A 66 9.45 0.32 -15.46
C CYS A 66 8.43 -0.22 -16.46
N GLU A 67 7.38 -0.88 -15.98
CA GLU A 67 6.43 -1.57 -16.84
C GLU A 67 5.01 -1.59 -16.27
N TYR A 68 4.06 -1.92 -17.13
CA TYR A 68 2.70 -2.26 -16.73
C TYR A 68 2.71 -3.57 -15.92
N ILE A 69 1.72 -3.74 -15.05
CA ILE A 69 1.56 -5.01 -14.33
C ILE A 69 1.13 -6.06 -15.35
N PRO A 70 1.88 -7.16 -15.52
CA PRO A 70 1.56 -8.19 -16.48
C PRO A 70 0.28 -8.95 -16.11
N PRO A 71 -0.40 -9.56 -17.09
CA PRO A 71 -1.55 -10.41 -16.82
C PRO A 71 -1.17 -11.60 -15.92
N GLY A 72 -2.11 -12.01 -15.06
CA GLY A 72 -1.95 -13.17 -14.18
C GLY A 72 -1.01 -12.98 -12.98
N GLY A 73 -0.64 -11.74 -12.62
CA GLY A 73 0.14 -11.47 -11.41
C GLY A 73 1.57 -12.01 -11.44
N LYS A 74 2.15 -12.15 -12.64
CA LYS A 74 3.55 -12.54 -12.83
C LYS A 74 4.47 -11.53 -12.13
N THR A 75 5.63 -12.01 -11.68
CA THR A 75 6.71 -11.15 -11.20
C THR A 75 7.09 -10.15 -12.30
N TYR A 76 7.37 -8.92 -11.90
CA TYR A 76 7.63 -7.79 -12.78
C TYR A 76 8.76 -6.93 -12.19
N ARG A 77 9.36 -6.09 -13.02
CA ARG A 77 10.59 -5.33 -12.73
C ARG A 77 10.38 -4.11 -11.83
N ASN A 78 9.12 -3.74 -11.56
CA ASN A 78 8.87 -2.61 -10.67
C ASN A 78 9.30 -2.97 -9.24
N SER A 79 9.91 -2.02 -8.56
CA SER A 79 10.50 -2.23 -7.24
C SER A 79 10.35 -1.01 -6.36
N ALA A 80 10.40 -1.20 -5.05
CA ALA A 80 10.44 -0.15 -4.05
C ALA A 80 11.16 -0.69 -2.81
N GLN A 81 11.80 0.19 -2.05
CA GLN A 81 12.40 -0.17 -0.77
C GLN A 81 11.42 0.05 0.39
N PRO A 82 11.54 -0.70 1.50
CA PRO A 82 10.76 -0.47 2.72
C PRO A 82 10.79 1.00 3.19
N THR A 83 11.94 1.65 3.08
CA THR A 83 12.12 3.05 3.49
C THR A 83 11.32 4.04 2.66
N ASP A 84 11.12 3.79 1.36
CA ASP A 84 10.26 4.63 0.51
C ASP A 84 8.79 4.47 0.89
N TYR A 85 8.34 3.25 1.23
CA TYR A 85 6.98 3.03 1.74
C TYR A 85 6.75 3.80 3.04
N ILE A 86 7.71 3.78 3.97
CA ILE A 86 7.61 4.50 5.24
C ILE A 86 7.52 6.02 4.99
N ALA A 87 8.40 6.57 4.14
CA ALA A 87 8.39 7.98 3.80
C ALA A 87 7.06 8.40 3.15
N TYR A 88 6.57 7.61 2.19
CA TYR A 88 5.28 7.83 1.54
C TYR A 88 4.11 7.78 2.53
N LEU A 89 4.01 6.74 3.36
CA LEU A 89 2.91 6.58 4.31
C LEU A 89 2.92 7.67 5.39
N LYS A 90 4.11 8.14 5.80
CA LYS A 90 4.24 9.28 6.71
C LYS A 90 3.69 10.57 6.09
N ALA A 91 4.10 10.89 4.86
CA ALA A 91 3.62 12.06 4.14
C ALA A 91 2.11 11.98 3.89
N LEU A 92 1.60 10.79 3.55
CA LEU A 92 0.18 10.53 3.36
C LEU A 92 -0.62 10.78 4.65
N TRP A 93 -0.16 10.23 5.78
CA TRP A 93 -0.82 10.40 7.08
C TRP A 93 -0.82 11.86 7.55
N GLN A 94 0.22 12.61 7.20
CA GLN A 94 0.34 14.04 7.52
C GLN A 94 -0.42 14.95 6.54
N HIS A 95 -1.20 14.38 5.61
CA HIS A 95 -1.95 15.12 4.59
C HIS A 95 -1.07 16.03 3.71
N GLN A 96 0.20 15.65 3.50
CA GLN A 96 1.16 16.41 2.70
C GLN A 96 1.12 16.05 1.20
N LEU A 97 0.29 15.07 0.82
CA LEU A 97 0.15 14.62 -0.56
C LEU A 97 -1.19 15.05 -1.16
N PRO A 98 -1.27 15.27 -2.48
CA PRO A 98 -2.52 15.47 -3.20
C PRO A 98 -3.57 14.43 -2.85
N HIS A 99 -4.79 14.87 -2.51
CA HIS A 99 -5.91 13.98 -2.21
C HIS A 99 -5.59 12.89 -1.16
N SER A 100 -4.79 13.23 -0.13
CA SER A 100 -4.44 12.30 0.95
C SER A 100 -5.66 11.67 1.61
N GLU A 101 -6.72 12.45 1.86
CA GLU A 101 -7.97 11.98 2.44
C GLU A 101 -8.63 10.88 1.61
N GLU A 102 -8.68 11.04 0.29
CA GLU A 102 -9.28 10.05 -0.61
C GLU A 102 -8.43 8.78 -0.67
N MET A 103 -7.10 8.91 -0.71
CA MET A 103 -6.21 7.75 -0.65
C MET A 103 -6.37 6.99 0.66
N LEU A 104 -6.41 7.69 1.80
CA LEU A 104 -6.67 7.10 3.11
C LEU A 104 -8.07 6.45 3.16
N ARG A 105 -9.10 7.13 2.67
CA ARG A 105 -10.47 6.60 2.61
C ARG A 105 -10.52 5.26 1.87
N VAL A 106 -9.88 5.18 0.70
CA VAL A 106 -9.86 3.93 -0.08
C VAL A 106 -9.03 2.87 0.63
N MET A 107 -7.88 3.21 1.22
CA MET A 107 -7.05 2.27 1.98
C MET A 107 -7.72 1.72 3.25
N ALA A 108 -8.69 2.44 3.80
CA ALA A 108 -9.43 2.04 5.00
C ALA A 108 -10.70 1.23 4.74
N LEU A 109 -11.07 0.99 3.48
CA LEU A 109 -12.25 0.18 3.18
C LEU A 109 -12.05 -1.26 3.69
N PRO A 110 -13.13 -1.92 4.17
CA PRO A 110 -13.03 -3.28 4.70
C PRO A 110 -12.50 -4.28 3.68
N GLY A 111 -11.52 -5.09 4.07
CA GLY A 111 -10.90 -6.09 3.21
C GLY A 111 -10.13 -7.13 4.00
N ARG A 112 -9.69 -8.20 3.32
CA ARG A 112 -8.75 -9.17 3.89
C ARG A 112 -7.33 -8.65 3.71
N ASP A 113 -6.69 -8.30 4.81
CA ASP A 113 -5.28 -7.88 4.85
C ASP A 113 -4.41 -8.89 5.64
N ARG A 114 -3.15 -8.51 5.87
CA ARG A 114 -2.15 -9.30 6.62
C ARG A 114 -1.66 -8.57 7.87
N ILE A 115 -2.22 -7.41 8.19
CA ILE A 115 -1.81 -6.54 9.30
C ILE A 115 -2.81 -6.64 10.47
N TYR A 116 -4.10 -6.76 10.16
CA TYR A 116 -5.21 -6.81 11.09
C TYR A 116 -6.07 -8.05 10.91
N TRP A 117 -6.37 -8.45 9.67
CA TRP A 117 -7.22 -9.61 9.50
C TRP A 117 -6.52 -10.90 9.92
N GLY A 118 -7.12 -11.64 10.87
CA GLY A 118 -6.55 -12.84 11.46
C GLY A 118 -5.47 -12.58 12.52
N THR A 119 -5.35 -11.35 13.03
CA THR A 119 -4.44 -11.00 14.12
C THR A 119 -5.18 -10.78 15.44
N GLN A 120 -4.43 -10.59 16.53
CA GLN A 120 -4.97 -10.28 17.84
C GLN A 120 -5.09 -8.76 18.12
N LEU A 121 -5.01 -7.94 17.09
CA LEU A 121 -5.16 -6.49 17.23
C LEU A 121 -6.56 -6.17 17.78
N ARG A 122 -6.64 -5.18 18.67
CA ARG A 122 -7.88 -4.82 19.37
C ARG A 122 -8.96 -4.37 18.37
N LYS A 123 -10.21 -4.79 18.59
CA LYS A 123 -11.37 -4.29 17.84
C LYS A 123 -11.45 -2.76 17.91
N GLY A 124 -11.77 -2.12 16.80
CA GLY A 124 -11.79 -0.66 16.67
C GLY A 124 -10.45 -0.06 16.25
N THR A 125 -9.39 -0.86 16.13
CA THR A 125 -8.16 -0.44 15.44
C THR A 125 -8.49 -0.14 13.98
N ARG A 126 -8.17 1.07 13.53
CA ARG A 126 -8.32 1.46 12.12
C ARG A 126 -7.04 1.13 11.38
N VAL A 127 -7.18 0.63 10.15
CA VAL A 127 -6.06 0.22 9.32
C VAL A 127 -6.23 0.82 7.94
N TYR A 128 -5.16 1.43 7.46
CA TYR A 128 -5.05 2.00 6.12
C TYR A 128 -3.94 1.25 5.42
N ASN A 129 -4.27 0.28 4.56
CA ASN A 129 -3.24 -0.60 4.02
C ASN A 129 -3.32 -0.84 2.51
N LYS A 130 -2.25 -1.48 2.01
CA LYS A 130 -2.24 -2.10 0.70
C LYS A 130 -1.39 -3.36 0.71
N THR A 131 -2.03 -4.47 0.35
CA THR A 131 -1.38 -5.77 0.14
C THR A 131 -0.64 -5.86 -1.20
N GLY A 132 0.35 -6.74 -1.30
CA GLY A 132 0.99 -7.12 -2.57
C GLY A 132 1.41 -8.59 -2.56
N THR A 133 1.25 -9.29 -3.67
CA THR A 133 1.68 -10.70 -3.76
C THR A 133 2.12 -11.05 -5.17
N THR A 134 3.28 -11.68 -5.26
CA THR A 134 3.83 -12.31 -6.47
C THR A 134 4.34 -13.70 -6.10
N ALA A 135 4.81 -14.46 -7.08
CA ALA A 135 5.46 -15.74 -6.83
C ALA A 135 6.69 -15.65 -5.91
N HIS A 136 7.35 -14.49 -5.83
CA HIS A 136 8.59 -14.34 -5.06
C HIS A 136 8.44 -13.47 -3.82
N LEU A 137 7.32 -12.75 -3.69
CA LEU A 137 7.13 -11.78 -2.62
C LEU A 137 5.69 -11.83 -2.10
N CYS A 138 5.54 -11.85 -0.78
CA CYS A 138 4.30 -11.57 -0.09
C CYS A 138 4.51 -10.33 0.77
N GLY A 139 3.62 -9.35 0.67
CA GLY A 139 3.78 -8.08 1.36
C GLY A 139 2.47 -7.44 1.78
N ASP A 140 2.57 -6.58 2.76
CA ASP A 140 1.53 -5.65 3.20
C ASP A 140 2.19 -4.43 3.83
N MET A 141 1.61 -3.27 3.60
CA MET A 141 2.07 -2.02 4.20
C MET A 141 0.87 -1.21 4.64
N GLY A 142 1.01 -0.44 5.72
CA GLY A 142 -0.07 0.41 6.14
C GLY A 142 0.21 1.26 7.36
N ILE A 143 -0.79 2.08 7.70
CA ILE A 143 -0.88 2.86 8.93
C ILE A 143 -1.89 2.17 9.83
N ILE A 144 -1.50 1.91 11.07
CA ILE A 144 -2.35 1.36 12.12
C ILE A 144 -2.67 2.48 13.08
N VAL A 145 -3.95 2.67 13.39
CA VAL A 145 -4.43 3.63 14.37
C VAL A 145 -5.15 2.86 15.48
N PRO A 146 -4.47 2.59 16.60
CA PRO A 146 -5.07 1.94 17.75
C PRO A 146 -6.26 2.75 18.30
N PRO A 147 -7.28 2.07 18.85
CA PRO A 147 -8.37 2.75 19.54
C PRO A 147 -7.87 3.31 20.87
N GLY A 148 -8.44 4.41 21.35
CA GLY A 148 -8.11 5.00 22.65
C GLY A 148 -8.01 6.52 22.63
N LYS A 149 -7.83 7.12 23.82
CA LYS A 149 -7.75 8.58 23.99
C LYS A 149 -6.43 9.15 23.47
N ARG A 150 -5.32 8.42 23.65
CA ARG A 150 -4.01 8.76 23.08
C ARG A 150 -3.81 7.91 21.83
N GLN A 151 -4.29 8.39 20.70
CA GLN A 151 -4.01 7.75 19.42
C GLN A 151 -2.50 7.90 19.14
N ALA A 152 -1.78 6.78 19.08
CA ALA A 152 -0.42 6.74 18.56
C ALA A 152 -0.41 5.97 17.24
N PRO A 153 -0.77 6.62 16.11
CA PRO A 153 -0.65 6.01 14.80
C PRO A 153 0.78 5.58 14.53
N TYR A 154 0.95 4.42 13.91
CA TYR A 154 2.26 3.96 13.48
C TYR A 154 2.19 3.26 12.12
N ILE A 155 3.33 3.23 11.44
CA ILE A 155 3.48 2.66 10.11
C ILE A 155 4.12 1.28 10.25
N ILE A 156 3.60 0.31 9.51
CA ILE A 156 4.17 -1.02 9.39
C ILE A 156 4.36 -1.37 7.91
N VAL A 157 5.48 -2.03 7.60
CA VAL A 157 5.79 -2.55 6.28
C VAL A 157 6.33 -3.97 6.46
N GLY A 158 5.53 -4.96 6.09
CA GLY A 158 5.91 -6.37 6.12
C GLY A 158 6.19 -6.88 4.72
N ILE A 159 7.38 -7.45 4.51
CA ILE A 159 7.78 -8.03 3.22
C ILE A 159 8.47 -9.36 3.49
N VAL A 160 7.93 -10.43 2.90
CA VAL A 160 8.50 -11.78 2.93
C VAL A 160 8.87 -12.16 1.51
N GLN A 161 10.16 -12.45 1.28
CA GLN A 161 10.68 -12.79 -0.05
C GLN A 161 11.23 -14.22 -0.07
N ARG A 162 11.21 -14.81 -1.26
CA ARG A 162 11.78 -16.13 -1.52
C ARG A 162 12.57 -16.14 -2.83
N PRO A 163 13.69 -16.88 -2.91
CA PRO A 163 14.56 -16.88 -4.09
C PRO A 163 13.92 -17.60 -5.29
N SER A 164 13.13 -18.65 -5.07
CA SER A 164 12.55 -19.50 -6.11
C SER A 164 11.02 -19.43 -6.14
N LYS A 165 10.39 -19.73 -7.28
CA LYS A 165 8.92 -19.79 -7.41
C LYS A 165 8.34 -20.94 -6.52
N PRO A 166 7.21 -20.72 -5.82
CA PRO A 166 6.54 -21.79 -5.06
C PRO A 166 5.92 -22.82 -5.99
N LYS A 167 5.91 -24.08 -5.53
CA LYS A 167 5.11 -25.15 -6.16
C LYS A 167 3.61 -24.85 -6.02
N ASP A 168 3.19 -24.41 -4.83
CA ASP A 168 1.81 -23.97 -4.55
C ASP A 168 1.78 -22.48 -4.20
N PHE A 169 1.21 -21.68 -5.12
CA PHE A 169 1.07 -20.24 -4.95
C PHE A 169 0.09 -19.85 -3.84
N LYS A 170 -1.02 -20.58 -3.67
CA LYS A 170 -2.02 -20.28 -2.65
C LYS A 170 -1.43 -20.53 -1.26
N HIS A 171 -0.77 -21.67 -1.08
CA HIS A 171 -0.07 -21.97 0.18
C HIS A 171 1.00 -20.91 0.48
N TRP A 172 1.80 -20.50 -0.51
CA TRP A 172 2.76 -19.41 -0.36
C TRP A 172 2.13 -18.10 0.11
N MET A 173 1.02 -17.70 -0.51
CA MET A 173 0.30 -16.48 -0.14
C MET A 173 -0.19 -16.53 1.32
N VAL A 174 -0.65 -17.70 1.78
CA VAL A 174 -1.11 -17.91 3.16
C VAL A 174 0.06 -17.90 4.13
N SER A 175 1.10 -18.69 3.89
CA SER A 175 2.24 -18.82 4.82
C SER A 175 3.03 -17.52 4.94
N GLY A 176 3.37 -16.88 3.82
CA GLY A 176 4.01 -15.56 3.84
C GLY A 176 3.10 -14.48 4.47
N GLY A 177 1.78 -14.61 4.31
CA GLY A 177 0.83 -13.74 4.98
C GLY A 177 0.78 -13.93 6.50
N ASN A 178 0.88 -15.17 6.98
CA ASN A 178 0.90 -15.48 8.41
C ASN A 178 2.13 -14.91 9.10
N VAL A 179 3.31 -14.96 8.46
CA VAL A 179 4.52 -14.31 8.98
C VAL A 179 4.30 -12.80 9.20
N ILE A 180 3.61 -12.13 8.27
CA ILE A 180 3.30 -10.69 8.41
C ILE A 180 2.28 -10.46 9.53
N ARG A 181 1.31 -11.35 9.72
CA ARG A 181 0.33 -11.29 10.82
C ARG A 181 0.99 -11.44 12.19
N ASP A 182 1.91 -12.37 12.32
CA ASP A 182 2.66 -12.61 13.55
C ASP A 182 3.54 -11.40 13.88
N PHE A 183 4.25 -10.88 12.86
CA PHE A 183 5.04 -9.64 12.99
C PHE A 183 4.17 -8.44 13.39
N SER A 184 3.01 -8.25 12.76
CA SER A 184 2.08 -7.16 13.12
C SER A 184 1.55 -7.30 14.55
N THR A 185 1.25 -8.52 14.99
CA THR A 185 0.81 -8.79 16.37
C THR A 185 1.91 -8.47 17.38
N LEU A 186 3.16 -8.85 17.09
CA LEU A 186 4.32 -8.54 17.92
C LEU A 186 4.51 -7.02 18.07
N VAL A 187 4.51 -6.28 16.95
CA VAL A 187 4.69 -4.82 16.96
C VAL A 187 3.53 -4.13 17.69
N TYR A 188 2.29 -4.58 17.49
CA TYR A 188 1.14 -3.99 18.18
C TYR A 188 1.23 -4.12 19.69
N ARG A 189 1.67 -5.28 20.21
CA ARG A 189 1.84 -5.49 21.66
C ARG A 189 2.90 -4.55 22.24
N GLU A 190 4.07 -4.45 21.60
CA GLU A 190 5.12 -3.51 22.02
C GLU A 190 4.61 -2.06 22.03
N MET A 191 3.87 -1.65 20.99
CA MET A 191 3.29 -0.32 20.90
C MET A 191 2.22 -0.10 21.98
N GLN A 192 1.41 -1.11 22.27
CA GLN A 192 0.41 -1.08 23.34
C GLN A 192 1.06 -0.89 24.71
N ASP A 193 2.14 -1.61 24.99
CA ASP A 193 2.85 -1.53 26.26
C ASP A 193 3.55 -0.16 26.40
N ARG A 194 4.21 0.31 25.33
CA ARG A 194 4.94 1.59 25.35
C ARG A 194 4.04 2.82 25.46
N TYR A 195 2.90 2.82 24.77
CA TYR A 195 2.04 4.01 24.66
C TYR A 195 0.72 3.88 25.42
N ASN A 196 0.52 2.78 26.13
CA ASN A 196 -0.65 2.47 26.94
C ASN A 196 -1.97 2.70 26.17
N PHE A 197 -2.27 1.84 25.19
CA PHE A 197 -3.53 1.89 24.41
C PHE A 197 -4.79 1.51 25.21
N LEU A 198 -4.67 1.40 26.54
CA LEU A 198 -5.75 1.11 27.49
C LEU A 198 -6.57 2.37 27.80
#